data_AF-A0AAV9K9P9-F1
#
_entry.id   AF-A0AAV9K9P9-F1
#
_cell.length_a   1.000
_cell.length_b   1.000
_cell.length_c   1.000
_cell.angle_alpha   90.00
_cell.angle_beta   90.00
_cell.angle_gamma   90.00
#
_symmetry.space_group_name_H-M   'P 1'
#
loop_
_entity.id
_entity.type
_entity.pdbx_description
1 polymer ?
#
loop_
_entity_poly.entity_id
_entity_poly.type
_entity_poly.pdbx_seq_one_letter_code
_entity_poly.pdbx_strand_id
1 'polypeptide(L)'
;MGNEQISMNNLSTEASWSLFKTHAFENMNPMGHPELEEVGKKIAAKCKGLPLALKTLAGMLRSKSEVEEWKRILRSEIWELPHNDIFQH
;
A
#
# COMPACT_ATOMS: atom_id res chain seq x y z
N MET A 1 -3.71 -7.76 31.22
CA MET A 1 -3.14 -7.99 29.88
C MET A 1 -3.67 -6.87 29.02
N GLY A 2 -2.82 -5.87 28.73
CA GLY A 2 -3.23 -4.66 28.04
C GLY A 2 -3.64 -4.99 26.62
N ASN A 3 -4.93 -4.89 26.34
CA ASN A 3 -5.47 -4.65 25.02
C ASN A 3 -4.97 -3.28 24.57
N GLU A 4 -3.76 -3.24 24.03
CA GLU A 4 -3.26 -2.09 23.27
C GLU A 4 -4.13 -1.96 22.03
N GLN A 5 -5.24 -1.24 22.19
CA GLN A 5 -5.99 -0.68 21.09
C GLN A 5 -5.07 0.36 20.48
N ILE A 6 -4.19 -0.09 19.58
CA ILE A 6 -3.36 0.79 18.76
C ILE A 6 -4.34 1.60 17.94
N SER A 7 -4.66 2.80 18.41
CA SER A 7 -5.33 3.81 17.61
C SER A 7 -4.37 4.13 16.48
N MET A 8 -4.47 3.40 15.37
CA MET A 8 -3.73 3.67 14.16
C MET A 8 -4.37 4.91 13.55
N ASN A 9 -3.94 6.07 14.04
CA ASN A 9 -4.16 7.33 13.36
C ASN A 9 -3.73 7.12 11.91
N ASN A 10 -4.62 7.33 10.95
CA ASN A 10 -4.25 7.21 9.54
C ASN A 10 -3.05 8.14 9.28
N LEU A 11 -2.01 7.58 8.67
CA LEU A 11 -0.82 8.34 8.31
C LEU A 11 -1.19 9.43 7.30
N SER A 12 -0.51 10.58 7.37
CA SER A 12 -0.55 11.57 6.28
C SER A 12 -0.10 10.93 4.96
N THR A 13 -0.48 11.50 3.83
CA THR A 13 -0.03 11.03 2.50
C THR A 13 1.49 10.92 2.41
N GLU A 14 2.23 11.87 2.99
CA GLU A 14 3.70 11.88 2.98
C GLU A 14 4.28 10.77 3.85
N ALA A 15 3.73 10.60 5.06
CA ALA A 15 4.14 9.53 5.97
C ALA A 15 3.80 8.14 5.41
N SER A 16 2.64 8.02 4.74
CA SER A 16 2.21 6.80 4.06
C SER A 16 3.15 6.41 2.94
N TRP A 17 3.50 7.39 2.10
CA TRP A 17 4.46 7.21 1.03
C TRP A 17 5.84 6.84 1.56
N SER A 18 6.32 7.52 2.60
CA SER A 18 7.61 7.23 3.23
C SER A 18 7.67 5.78 3.73
N LEU A 19 6.66 5.36 4.50
CA LEU A 19 6.56 3.99 5.02
C LEU A 19 6.54 2.95 3.90
N PHE A 20 5.73 3.17 2.88
CA PHE A 20 5.62 2.30 1.72
C PHE A 20 6.95 2.22 0.96
N LYS A 21 7.59 3.38 0.70
CA LYS A 21 8.85 3.47 -0.04
C LYS A 21 9.94 2.68 0.66
N THR A 22 10.09 2.84 1.98
CA THR A 22 11.09 2.09 2.76
C THR A 22 10.92 0.59 2.61
N HIS A 23 9.69 0.06 2.64
CA HIS A 23 9.44 -1.38 2.57
C HIS A 23 9.50 -1.94 1.14
N ALA A 24 8.97 -1.22 0.16
CA ALA A 24 8.89 -1.68 -1.23
C ALA A 24 10.24 -1.58 -1.95
N PHE A 25 11.08 -0.60 -1.59
CA PHE A 25 12.36 -0.34 -2.25
C PHE A 25 13.58 -0.70 -1.39
N GLU A 26 13.42 -1.42 -0.26
CA GLU A 26 14.53 -1.77 0.66
C GLU A 26 15.75 -2.40 -0.06
N ASN A 27 15.52 -3.13 -1.16
CA ASN A 27 16.55 -3.78 -1.97
C ASN A 27 16.68 -3.23 -3.39
N MET A 28 16.04 -2.11 -3.73
CA MET A 28 16.03 -1.56 -5.09
C MET A 28 16.82 -0.25 -5.16
N ASN A 29 17.49 -0.02 -6.30
CA ASN A 29 18.15 1.25 -6.55
C ASN A 29 17.08 2.34 -6.80
N PRO A 30 16.96 3.38 -5.93
CA PRO A 30 15.94 4.41 -6.07
C PRO A 30 16.03 5.22 -7.37
N MET A 31 17.24 5.32 -7.94
CA MET A 31 17.47 6.09 -9.19
C MET A 31 17.08 5.32 -10.45
N GLY A 32 16.85 4.00 -10.37
CA GLY A 32 16.57 3.16 -11.54
C GLY A 32 15.11 3.10 -11.97
N HIS A 33 14.18 3.59 -11.15
CA HIS A 33 12.76 3.24 -11.29
C HIS A 33 11.78 4.42 -11.05
N PRO A 34 11.87 5.51 -11.83
CA PRO A 34 10.94 6.64 -11.69
C PRO A 34 9.47 6.23 -11.89
N GLU A 35 9.20 5.30 -12.80
CA GLU A 35 7.83 4.84 -13.07
C GLU A 35 7.26 3.98 -11.92
N LEU A 36 8.10 3.14 -11.26
CA LEU A 36 7.69 2.42 -10.05
C LEU A 36 7.40 3.38 -8.90
N GLU A 37 8.15 4.46 -8.79
CA GLU A 37 7.90 5.47 -7.78
C GLU A 37 6.51 6.12 -7.95
N GLU A 38 6.17 6.50 -9.18
CA GLU A 38 4.86 7.11 -9.47
C GLU A 38 3.70 6.15 -9.20
N VAL A 39 3.83 4.89 -9.62
CA VAL A 39 2.79 3.87 -9.36
C VAL A 39 2.70 3.56 -7.87
N GLY A 40 3.83 3.45 -7.17
CA GLY A 40 3.92 3.24 -5.74
C GLY A 40 3.20 4.33 -4.93
N LYS A 41 3.38 5.60 -5.29
CA LYS A 41 2.66 6.73 -4.67
C LYS A 41 1.14 6.58 -4.79
N LYS A 42 0.64 6.15 -5.95
CA LYS A 42 -0.79 5.91 -6.18
C LYS A 42 -1.31 4.74 -5.34
N ILE A 43 -0.54 3.67 -5.21
CA ILE A 43 -0.88 2.51 -4.35
C ILE A 43 -0.92 2.94 -2.88
N ALA A 44 0.08 3.69 -2.41
CA ALA A 44 0.13 4.20 -1.05
C ALA A 44 -1.06 5.12 -0.73
N ALA A 45 -1.46 5.98 -1.67
CA ALA A 45 -2.65 6.81 -1.53
C ALA A 45 -3.94 5.98 -1.41
N LYS A 46 -4.09 4.89 -2.20
CA LYS A 46 -5.25 3.99 -2.09
C LYS A 46 -5.35 3.27 -0.73
N CYS A 47 -4.25 3.15 0.01
CA CYS A 47 -4.24 2.57 1.36
C CYS A 47 -4.84 3.50 2.44
N LYS A 48 -5.18 4.76 2.09
CA LYS A 48 -5.83 5.73 3.00
C LYS A 48 -5.14 5.91 4.36
N GLY A 49 -3.81 5.78 4.38
CA GLY A 49 -3.01 5.97 5.58
C GLY A 49 -2.97 4.78 6.54
N LEU A 50 -3.51 3.62 6.17
CA LEU A 50 -3.48 2.42 7.00
C LEU A 50 -2.09 1.77 7.00
N PRO A 51 -1.34 1.77 8.12
CA PRO A 51 0.03 1.24 8.16
C PRO A 51 0.12 -0.23 7.76
N LEU A 52 -0.87 -1.04 8.16
CA LEU A 52 -0.89 -2.47 7.85
C LEU A 52 -1.05 -2.71 6.34
N ALA A 53 -2.01 -2.04 5.69
CA ALA A 53 -2.22 -2.16 4.24
C ALA A 53 -0.96 -1.73 3.45
N LEU A 54 -0.33 -0.63 3.87
CA LEU A 54 0.91 -0.13 3.27
C LEU A 54 2.03 -1.18 3.34
N LYS A 55 2.28 -1.74 4.53
CA LYS A 55 3.33 -2.76 4.73
C LYS A 55 3.06 -4.03 3.94
N THR A 56 1.82 -4.51 3.93
CA THR A 56 1.45 -5.73 3.21
C THR A 56 1.69 -5.56 1.70
N LEU A 57 1.20 -4.47 1.11
CA LEU A 57 1.37 -4.24 -0.33
C LEU A 57 2.83 -3.92 -0.70
N ALA A 58 3.54 -3.15 0.13
CA ALA A 58 4.95 -2.87 -0.07
C ALA A 58 5.79 -4.16 -0.02
N GLY A 59 5.54 -5.04 0.95
CA GLY A 59 6.21 -6.34 1.04
C GLY A 59 5.92 -7.26 -0.14
N MET A 60 4.67 -7.27 -0.62
CA MET A 60 4.27 -8.02 -1.82
C MET A 60 4.96 -7.51 -3.09
N LEU A 61 5.15 -6.19 -3.22
CA LEU A 61 5.73 -5.55 -4.40
C LEU A 61 7.26 -5.49 -4.35
N ARG A 62 7.88 -5.71 -3.18
CA ARG A 62 9.34 -5.66 -2.97
C ARG A 62 10.12 -6.57 -3.94
N SER A 63 9.56 -7.72 -4.32
CA SER A 63 10.20 -8.67 -5.23
C SER A 63 9.87 -8.42 -6.71
N LYS A 64 9.09 -7.38 -7.02
CA LYS A 64 8.55 -7.11 -8.36
C LYS A 64 9.25 -5.91 -8.99
N SER A 65 10.17 -6.18 -9.93
CA SER A 65 10.90 -5.13 -10.65
C SER A 65 10.15 -4.57 -11.87
N GLU A 66 9.08 -5.24 -12.31
CA GLU A 66 8.31 -4.82 -13.48
C GLU A 66 7.17 -3.86 -13.10
N VAL A 67 7.11 -2.73 -13.79
CA VAL A 67 6.08 -1.71 -13.55
C VAL A 67 4.66 -2.21 -13.81
N GLU A 68 4.49 -3.12 -14.77
CA GLU A 68 3.17 -3.66 -15.10
C GLU A 68 2.59 -4.49 -13.95
N GLU A 69 3.42 -5.15 -13.14
CA GLU A 69 2.95 -5.86 -11.94
C GLU A 69 2.39 -4.89 -10.89
N TRP A 70 3.03 -3.73 -10.72
CA TRP A 70 2.56 -2.67 -9.83
C TRP A 70 1.27 -2.04 -10.35
N LYS A 71 1.19 -1.76 -11.66
CA LYS A 71 -0.04 -1.26 -12.31
C LYS A 71 -1.18 -2.26 -12.23
N ARG A 72 -0.90 -3.57 -12.24
CA ARG A 72 -1.91 -4.62 -12.04
C ARG A 72 -2.53 -4.52 -10.65
N ILE A 73 -1.71 -4.37 -9.61
CA ILE A 73 -2.20 -4.14 -8.24
C ILE A 73 -2.99 -2.83 -8.15
N LEU A 74 -2.51 -1.75 -8.76
CA LEU A 74 -3.22 -0.48 -8.76
C LEU A 74 -4.62 -0.56 -9.39
N ARG A 75 -4.78 -1.39 -10.43
CA ARG A 75 -6.05 -1.63 -11.14
C ARG A 75 -6.87 -2.79 -10.58
N SER A 76 -6.36 -3.51 -9.58
CA SER A 76 -6.97 -4.73 -9.07
C SER A 76 -8.25 -4.46 -8.29
N GLU A 77 -9.16 -5.42 -8.28
CA GLU A 77 -10.43 -5.38 -7.55
C GLU A 77 -10.25 -5.47 -6.03
N ILE A 78 -9.03 -5.69 -5.52
CA ILE A 78 -8.73 -5.66 -4.07
C ILE A 78 -9.14 -4.35 -3.38
N TRP A 79 -9.32 -3.28 -4.15
CA TRP A 79 -9.75 -1.96 -3.68
C TRP A 79 -11.28 -1.84 -3.62
N GLU A 80 -11.98 -2.65 -4.40
CA GLU A 80 -13.43 -2.73 -4.44
C GLU A 80 -13.85 -3.77 -3.38
N LEU A 81 -13.96 -3.32 -2.13
CA LEU A 81 -14.61 -4.16 -1.11
C LEU A 81 -16.06 -4.37 -1.56
N PRO A 82 -16.60 -5.61 -1.58
CA PRO A 82 -18.03 -5.79 -1.73
C PRO A 82 -18.69 -5.01 -0.59
N HIS A 83 -19.56 -4.06 -0.95
CA HIS A 83 -20.43 -3.44 0.01
C HIS A 83 -21.22 -4.59 0.64
N ASN A 84 -20.92 -4.85 1.91
CA ASN A 84 -21.44 -5.98 2.63
C ASN A 84 -22.90 -5.69 2.94
N ASP A 85 -23.81 -5.90 1.98
CA ASP A 85 -25.26 -5.93 2.17
C ASP A 85 -25.70 -7.17 2.99
N ILE A 86 -24.90 -7.61 3.96
CA ILE A 86 -25.14 -8.79 4.82
C ILE A 86 -26.10 -8.45 5.99
N PHE A 87 -26.88 -7.37 5.88
CA PHE A 87 -27.96 -7.05 6.83
C PHE A 87 -29.31 -6.80 6.14
N GLN A 88 -29.61 -7.55 5.09
CA GLN A 88 -30.97 -7.64 4.54
C GLN A 88 -31.41 -9.10 4.47
N HIS A 89 -31.68 -9.71 5.63
CA HIS A 89 -32.84 -10.58 5.87
C HIS A 89 -32.90 -11.06 7.32
#